data_AF-A0A847CWG9-F1
#
_entry.id   AF-A0A847CWG9-F1
#
_cell.length_a   1.000
_cell.length_b   1.000
_cell.length_c   1.000
_cell.angle_alpha   90.00
_cell.angle_beta   90.00
_cell.angle_gamma   90.00
#
_symmetry.space_group_name_H-M   'P 1'
#
loop_
_entity.id
_entity.type
_entity.pdbx_description
1 polymer ?
#
loop_
_entity_poly.entity_id
_entity_poly.type
_entity_poly.pdbx_seq_one_letter_code
_entity_poly.pdbx_strand_id
1 'polypeptide(L)'
;MNSKSNIYKKLLREYEVKRMESEEIRKAKIENLYEEIPLIEDIDNQIRQIAIKSGLELLRGKDVDYATELGDLEAAKTAELMLHGYPEDYLEPSYYCEKCKDTGFIESEECTCFKQEIAREYYKMSNLDKILERENFTTFDFNLFSDIQDEMLEISPRKNIEIIYNASL
;
A
#
# COMPACT_ATOMS: atom_id res chain seq x y z
N MET A 1 -24.91 20.14 -3.39
CA MET A 1 -24.96 19.05 -2.39
C MET A 1 -24.17 17.87 -2.94
N ASN A 2 -22.94 17.64 -2.48
CA ASN A 2 -22.16 16.48 -2.90
C ASN A 2 -22.59 15.27 -2.06
N SER A 3 -23.38 14.41 -2.68
CA SER A 3 -23.82 13.12 -2.13
C SER A 3 -22.63 12.18 -1.90
N LYS A 4 -22.78 11.19 -1.00
CA LYS A 4 -21.85 10.08 -0.72
C LYS A 4 -21.19 9.49 -1.99
N SER A 5 -21.93 9.45 -3.09
CA SER A 5 -21.44 8.98 -4.40
C SER A 5 -20.31 9.85 -5.00
N ASN A 6 -20.29 11.16 -4.74
CA ASN A 6 -19.26 12.06 -5.29
C ASN A 6 -17.92 11.87 -4.57
N ILE A 7 -17.92 11.78 -3.24
CA ILE A 7 -16.70 11.50 -2.44
C ILE A 7 -16.07 10.19 -2.92
N TYR A 8 -16.89 9.15 -3.08
CA TYR A 8 -16.42 7.85 -3.52
C TYR A 8 -15.72 7.93 -4.89
N LYS A 9 -16.35 8.57 -5.88
CA LYS A 9 -15.77 8.76 -7.21
C LYS A 9 -14.47 9.58 -7.18
N LYS A 10 -14.44 10.63 -6.37
CA LYS A 10 -13.23 11.45 -6.17
C LYS A 10 -12.09 10.58 -5.64
N LEU A 11 -12.32 9.83 -4.57
CA LEU A 11 -11.29 8.98 -3.95
C LEU A 11 -10.81 7.88 -4.90
N LEU A 12 -11.72 7.24 -5.66
CA LEU A 12 -11.31 6.27 -6.68
C LEU A 12 -10.35 6.87 -7.72
N ARG A 13 -10.62 8.10 -8.15
CA ARG A 13 -9.74 8.81 -9.08
C ARG A 13 -8.38 9.15 -8.44
N GLU A 14 -8.35 9.50 -7.17
CA GLU A 14 -7.09 9.74 -6.44
C GLU A 14 -6.25 8.46 -6.32
N TYR A 15 -6.88 7.31 -6.07
CA TYR A 15 -6.22 6.01 -6.04
C TYR A 15 -5.71 5.59 -7.44
N GLU A 16 -6.45 5.92 -8.50
CA GLU A 16 -5.98 5.75 -9.87
C GLU A 16 -4.74 6.60 -10.16
N VAL A 17 -4.74 7.88 -9.75
CA VAL A 17 -3.56 8.76 -9.90
C VAL A 17 -2.35 8.21 -9.16
N LYS A 18 -2.49 7.76 -7.90
CA LYS A 18 -1.40 7.14 -7.14
C LYS A 18 -0.78 5.94 -7.85
N ARG A 19 -1.60 5.09 -8.45
CA ARG A 19 -1.11 3.94 -9.23
C ARG A 19 -0.39 4.36 -10.49
N MET A 20 -0.91 5.35 -11.23
CA MET A 20 -0.24 5.88 -12.41
C MET A 20 1.13 6.46 -12.05
N GLU A 21 1.22 7.26 -10.98
CA GLU A 21 2.48 7.82 -10.48
C GLU A 21 3.48 6.72 -10.09
N SER A 22 3.03 5.68 -9.37
CA SER A 22 3.88 4.53 -9.02
C SER A 22 4.42 3.81 -10.26
N GLU A 23 3.58 3.58 -11.27
CA GLU A 23 4.02 2.95 -12.52
C GLU A 23 4.98 3.83 -13.32
N GLU A 24 4.76 5.15 -13.37
CA GLU A 24 5.68 6.09 -14.01
C GLU A 24 7.05 6.09 -13.32
N ILE A 25 7.09 6.13 -11.99
CA ILE A 25 8.32 6.04 -11.20
C ILE A 25 9.02 4.71 -11.45
N ARG A 26 8.28 3.59 -11.43
CA ARG A 26 8.84 2.26 -11.69
C ARG A 26 9.42 2.15 -13.09
N LYS A 27 8.73 2.68 -14.11
CA LYS A 27 9.21 2.71 -15.49
C LYS A 27 10.52 3.49 -15.60
N ALA A 28 10.60 4.67 -14.98
CA ALA A 28 11.82 5.46 -14.96
C ALA A 28 12.98 4.74 -14.24
N LYS A 29 12.71 4.05 -13.12
CA LYS A 29 13.71 3.21 -12.43
C LYS A 29 14.25 2.11 -13.35
N ILE A 30 13.37 1.42 -14.07
CA ILE A 30 13.75 0.35 -15.01
C ILE A 30 14.58 0.89 -16.16
N GLU A 31 14.17 2.02 -16.76
CA GLU A 31 14.90 2.66 -17.86
C GLU A 31 16.32 3.04 -17.43
N ASN A 32 16.47 3.69 -16.27
CA ASN A 32 17.78 4.03 -15.71
C ASN A 32 18.60 2.77 -15.41
N LEU A 33 17.96 1.71 -14.88
CA LEU A 33 18.64 0.46 -14.58
C LEU A 33 19.16 -0.24 -15.83
N TYR A 34 18.42 -0.20 -16.95
CA TYR A 34 18.90 -0.76 -18.21
C TYR A 34 20.11 0.00 -18.77
N GLU A 35 20.17 1.32 -18.57
CA GLU A 35 21.35 2.12 -18.95
C GLU A 35 22.57 1.76 -18.09
N GLU A 36 22.38 1.53 -16.79
CA GLU A 36 23.46 1.17 -15.86
C GLU A 36 23.89 -0.30 -15.97
N ILE A 37 22.93 -1.21 -16.13
CA ILE A 37 23.12 -2.66 -16.14
C ILE A 37 22.38 -3.26 -17.36
N PRO A 38 22.95 -3.16 -18.58
CA PRO A 38 22.33 -3.68 -19.80
C PRO A 38 22.00 -5.17 -19.77
N LEU A 39 22.69 -5.95 -18.92
CA LEU A 39 22.41 -7.38 -18.74
C LEU A 39 21.00 -7.64 -18.21
N ILE A 40 20.46 -6.75 -17.35
CA ILE A 40 19.09 -6.89 -16.86
C ILE A 40 18.08 -6.77 -18.02
N GLU A 41 18.33 -5.87 -18.98
CA GLU A 41 17.47 -5.74 -20.17
C GLU A 41 17.54 -7.00 -21.05
N ASP A 42 18.72 -7.59 -21.21
CA ASP A 42 18.90 -8.83 -21.97
C ASP A 42 18.13 -10.00 -21.32
N ILE A 43 18.24 -10.16 -19.99
CA ILE A 43 17.48 -11.17 -19.26
C ILE A 43 15.96 -10.96 -19.45
N ASP A 44 15.48 -9.73 -19.34
CA ASP A 44 14.07 -9.42 -19.55
C ASP A 44 13.62 -9.66 -21.01
N ASN A 45 14.51 -9.47 -21.99
CA ASN A 45 14.26 -9.86 -23.38
C ASN A 45 14.16 -11.38 -23.54
N GLN A 46 15.03 -12.16 -22.89
CA GLN A 46 14.99 -13.63 -22.94
C GLN A 46 13.68 -14.16 -22.33
N ILE A 47 13.28 -13.65 -21.16
CA ILE A 47 12.00 -14.00 -20.52
C ILE A 47 10.82 -13.71 -21.47
N ARG A 48 10.79 -12.53 -22.12
CA ARG A 48 9.76 -12.19 -23.11
C ARG A 48 9.73 -13.15 -24.29
N GLN A 49 10.89 -13.55 -24.81
CA GLN A 49 10.98 -14.49 -25.92
C GLN A 49 10.44 -15.87 -25.54
N ILE A 50 10.75 -16.35 -24.33
CA ILE A 50 10.20 -17.60 -23.79
C ILE A 50 8.68 -17.53 -23.68
N ALA A 51 8.13 -16.44 -23.16
CA ALA A 51 6.68 -16.26 -23.05
C ALA A 51 5.98 -16.31 -24.43
N ILE A 52 6.54 -15.63 -25.43
CA ILE A 52 6.03 -15.66 -26.82
C ILE A 52 6.12 -17.08 -27.40
N LYS A 53 7.27 -17.73 -27.23
CA LYS A 53 7.52 -19.10 -27.71
C LYS A 53 6.54 -20.09 -27.09
N SER A 54 6.36 -20.03 -25.77
CA SER A 54 5.41 -20.84 -25.02
C SER A 54 3.98 -20.68 -25.54
N GLY A 55 3.51 -19.43 -25.73
CA GLY A 55 2.18 -19.17 -26.30
C GLY A 55 1.99 -19.73 -27.71
N LEU A 56 3.01 -19.63 -28.57
CA LEU A 56 2.99 -20.20 -29.93
C LEU A 56 2.98 -21.73 -29.93
N GLU A 57 3.67 -22.37 -29.00
CA GLU A 57 3.69 -23.83 -28.86
C GLU A 57 2.35 -24.37 -28.34
N LEU A 58 1.74 -23.68 -27.38
CA LEU A 58 0.42 -24.01 -26.87
C LEU A 58 -0.65 -23.98 -27.98
N LEU A 59 -0.61 -22.96 -28.85
CA LEU A 59 -1.49 -22.87 -30.02
C LEU A 59 -1.28 -24.03 -31.02
N ARG A 60 -0.08 -24.62 -31.04
CA ARG A 60 0.25 -25.80 -31.85
C ARG A 60 -0.07 -27.12 -31.14
N GLY A 61 -0.72 -27.07 -29.97
CA GLY A 61 -1.05 -28.24 -29.16
C GLY A 61 0.17 -28.89 -28.50
N LYS A 62 1.29 -28.17 -28.39
CA LYS A 62 2.47 -28.61 -27.64
C LYS A 62 2.46 -27.92 -26.28
N ASP A 63 2.60 -28.74 -25.24
CA ASP A 63 2.81 -28.25 -23.89
C ASP A 63 4.29 -28.45 -23.55
N VAL A 64 5.05 -27.37 -23.56
CA VAL A 64 6.49 -27.37 -23.28
C VAL A 64 6.72 -26.58 -22.00
N ASP A 65 7.33 -27.24 -21.03
CA ASP A 65 7.64 -26.65 -19.73
C ASP A 65 8.92 -25.81 -19.80
N TYR A 66 8.77 -24.53 -19.51
CA TYR A 66 9.86 -23.55 -19.43
C TYR A 66 10.17 -23.11 -18.00
N ALA A 67 9.56 -23.74 -16.98
CA ALA A 67 9.65 -23.30 -15.59
C ALA A 67 11.10 -23.23 -15.07
N THR A 68 11.95 -24.19 -15.44
CA THR A 68 13.37 -24.18 -15.04
C THR A 68 14.14 -23.03 -15.69
N GLU A 69 13.97 -22.83 -17.00
CA GLU A 69 14.66 -21.76 -17.74
C GLU A 69 14.23 -20.37 -17.24
N LEU A 70 12.93 -20.19 -16.98
CA LEU A 70 12.40 -18.96 -16.38
C LEU A 70 12.94 -18.73 -14.97
N GLY A 71 12.99 -19.78 -14.13
CA GLY A 71 13.53 -19.70 -12.78
C GLY A 71 15.03 -19.34 -12.76
N ASP A 72 15.82 -19.89 -13.68
CA ASP A 72 17.25 -19.57 -13.82
C ASP A 72 17.46 -18.10 -14.25
N LEU A 73 16.63 -17.60 -15.18
CA LEU A 73 16.67 -16.20 -15.60
C LEU A 73 16.25 -15.23 -14.49
N GLU A 74 15.20 -15.56 -13.73
CA GLU A 74 14.78 -14.78 -12.57
C GLU A 74 15.87 -14.75 -11.49
N ALA A 75 16.50 -15.89 -11.20
CA ALA A 75 17.60 -15.97 -10.25
C ALA A 75 18.82 -15.15 -10.72
N ALA A 76 19.16 -15.20 -12.01
CA ALA A 76 20.23 -14.40 -12.60
C ALA A 76 19.94 -12.90 -12.50
N LYS A 77 18.69 -12.49 -12.75
CA LYS A 77 18.24 -11.10 -12.62
C LYS A 77 18.41 -10.58 -11.20
N THR A 78 17.96 -11.36 -10.22
CA THR A 78 18.08 -10.99 -8.80
C THR A 78 19.54 -10.93 -8.35
N ALA A 79 20.37 -11.89 -8.78
CA ALA A 79 21.80 -11.89 -8.48
C ALA A 79 22.50 -10.65 -9.04
N GLU A 80 22.15 -10.24 -10.26
CA GLU A 80 22.74 -9.08 -10.92
C GLU A 80 22.35 -7.76 -10.26
N LEU A 81 21.08 -7.62 -9.84
CA LEU A 81 20.61 -6.49 -9.03
C LEU A 81 21.42 -6.37 -7.72
N MET A 82 21.51 -7.47 -6.98
CA MET A 82 22.21 -7.51 -5.69
C MET A 82 23.72 -7.23 -5.84
N LEU A 83 24.34 -7.71 -6.92
CA LEU A 83 25.75 -7.47 -7.22
C LEU A 83 26.04 -5.97 -7.40
N HIS A 84 25.10 -5.22 -7.95
CA HIS A 84 25.19 -3.77 -8.15
C HIS A 84 24.66 -2.95 -6.97
N GLY A 85 24.30 -3.61 -5.86
CA GLY A 85 23.86 -2.96 -4.62
C GLY A 85 22.37 -2.58 -4.59
N TYR A 86 21.57 -3.06 -5.55
CA TYR A 86 20.12 -2.91 -5.54
C TYR A 86 19.46 -4.01 -4.72
N PRO A 87 18.36 -3.70 -3.99
CA PRO A 87 17.58 -4.74 -3.32
C PRO A 87 16.84 -5.62 -4.34
N GLU A 88 16.45 -6.84 -3.94
CA GLU A 88 15.75 -7.80 -4.81
C GLU A 88 14.40 -7.28 -5.32
N ASP A 89 13.73 -6.43 -4.53
CA ASP A 89 12.43 -5.83 -4.81
C ASP A 89 12.54 -4.46 -5.50
N TYR A 90 13.74 -4.04 -5.92
CA TYR A 90 13.98 -2.70 -6.48
C TYR A 90 13.07 -2.35 -7.67
N LEU A 91 12.71 -3.37 -8.45
CA LEU A 91 11.90 -3.25 -9.65
C LEU A 91 10.39 -3.34 -9.41
N GLU A 92 9.97 -3.64 -8.18
CA GLU A 92 8.57 -3.68 -7.81
C GLU A 92 7.99 -2.25 -7.70
N PRO A 93 6.70 -2.07 -8.06
CA PRO A 93 6.02 -0.78 -7.85
C PRO A 93 5.96 -0.46 -6.35
N SER A 94 6.17 0.81 -5.99
CA SER A 94 6.05 1.27 -4.61
C SER A 94 4.64 1.81 -4.38
N TYR A 95 3.88 1.18 -3.49
CA TYR A 95 2.49 1.55 -3.23
C TYR A 95 2.37 2.41 -1.97
N TYR A 96 1.41 3.33 -1.94
CA TYR A 96 1.06 4.05 -0.71
C TYR A 96 0.39 3.11 0.29
N CYS A 97 -0.36 2.12 -0.18
CA CYS A 97 -0.92 1.05 0.62
C CYS A 97 -0.55 -0.33 0.07
N GLU A 98 0.41 -0.98 0.73
CA GLU A 98 0.85 -2.34 0.41
C GLU A 98 -0.28 -3.38 0.45
N LYS A 99 -1.33 -3.16 1.27
CA LYS A 99 -2.43 -4.12 1.43
C LYS A 99 -3.32 -4.20 0.18
N CYS A 100 -3.68 -3.05 -0.38
CA CYS A 100 -4.58 -2.98 -1.53
C CYS A 100 -3.85 -2.61 -2.83
N LYS A 101 -2.54 -2.36 -2.79
CA LYS A 101 -1.74 -1.88 -3.93
C LYS A 101 -2.38 -0.66 -4.60
N ASP A 102 -2.82 0.28 -3.76
CA ASP A 102 -3.53 1.50 -4.15
C ASP A 102 -4.76 1.29 -5.05
N THR A 103 -5.41 0.12 -4.98
CA THR A 103 -6.71 -0.10 -5.61
C THR A 103 -7.87 0.43 -4.76
N GLY A 104 -7.66 0.53 -3.44
CA GLY A 104 -8.69 0.85 -2.46
C GLY A 104 -9.52 -0.36 -2.02
N PHE A 105 -9.27 -1.55 -2.58
CA PHE A 105 -10.01 -2.77 -2.28
C PHE A 105 -9.08 -3.95 -2.01
N ILE A 106 -9.54 -4.87 -1.16
CA ILE A 106 -8.95 -6.20 -1.01
C ILE A 106 -10.06 -7.16 -1.40
N GLU A 107 -9.85 -7.85 -2.52
CA GLU A 107 -10.90 -8.64 -3.20
C GLU A 107 -12.14 -7.79 -3.51
N SER A 108 -13.25 -8.03 -2.82
CA SER A 108 -14.51 -7.29 -2.99
C SER A 108 -14.78 -6.30 -1.85
N GLU A 109 -13.88 -6.22 -0.86
CA GLU A 109 -14.06 -5.41 0.34
C GLU A 109 -13.25 -4.12 0.26
N GLU A 110 -13.83 -3.01 0.74
CA GLU A 110 -13.11 -1.75 0.89
C GLU A 110 -11.91 -1.92 1.84
N CYS A 111 -10.73 -1.53 1.37
CA CYS A 111 -9.52 -1.55 2.17
C CYS A 111 -9.64 -0.57 3.35
N THR A 112 -8.95 -0.88 4.44
CA THR A 112 -8.90 0.00 5.62
C THR A 112 -8.39 1.39 5.28
N CYS A 113 -7.43 1.53 4.36
CA CYS A 113 -6.93 2.83 3.92
C CYS A 113 -8.02 3.63 3.17
N PHE A 114 -8.86 2.96 2.39
CA PHE A 114 -9.93 3.59 1.62
C PHE A 114 -11.06 4.05 2.55
N LYS A 115 -11.45 3.21 3.52
CA LYS A 115 -12.41 3.58 4.59
C LYS A 115 -11.93 4.80 5.40
N GLN A 116 -10.64 4.85 5.71
CA GLN A 116 -10.03 5.98 6.41
C GLN A 116 -10.10 7.27 5.59
N GLU A 117 -9.77 7.22 4.28
CA GLU A 117 -9.88 8.39 3.41
C GLU A 117 -11.34 8.85 3.23
N ILE A 118 -12.30 7.93 3.13
CA ILE A 118 -13.73 8.27 3.15
C ILE A 118 -14.09 9.02 4.44
N ALA A 119 -13.69 8.51 5.60
CA ALA A 119 -13.95 9.16 6.89
C ALA A 119 -13.32 10.56 6.96
N ARG A 120 -12.08 10.71 6.50
CA ARG A 120 -11.38 12.01 6.43
C ARG A 120 -12.13 13.01 5.56
N GLU A 121 -12.61 12.61 4.39
CA GLU A 121 -13.38 13.50 3.52
C GLU A 121 -14.71 13.92 4.16
N TYR A 122 -15.39 13.03 4.89
CA TYR A 122 -16.57 13.41 5.66
C TYR A 122 -16.26 14.44 6.75
N TYR A 123 -15.17 14.25 7.50
CA TYR A 123 -14.77 15.21 8.54
C TYR A 123 -14.43 16.59 7.96
N LYS A 124 -13.72 16.65 6.83
CA LYS A 124 -13.43 17.90 6.11
C LYS A 124 -14.71 18.62 5.71
N MET A 125 -15.72 17.90 5.21
CA MET A 125 -17.01 18.49 4.85
C MET A 125 -17.77 19.06 6.06
N SER A 126 -17.56 18.51 7.24
CA SER A 126 -18.14 19.01 8.49
C SER A 126 -17.31 20.11 9.16
N ASN A 127 -16.21 20.57 8.55
CA ASN A 127 -15.22 21.46 9.17
C ASN A 127 -14.68 20.93 10.51
N LEU A 128 -14.70 19.61 10.71
CA LEU A 128 -14.22 18.95 11.93
C LEU A 128 -12.74 18.56 11.82
N ASP A 129 -12.16 18.62 10.63
CA ASP A 129 -10.76 18.32 10.35
C ASP A 129 -9.80 19.07 11.29
N LYS A 130 -9.96 20.39 11.44
CA LYS A 130 -9.15 21.21 12.34
C LYS A 130 -9.42 20.94 13.82
N ILE A 131 -10.64 20.52 14.16
CA ILE A 131 -10.99 20.18 15.54
C ILE A 131 -10.33 18.86 15.93
N LEU A 132 -10.28 17.88 15.03
CA LEU A 132 -9.63 16.59 15.27
C LEU A 132 -8.11 16.69 15.46
N GLU A 133 -7.45 17.75 14.99
CA GLU A 133 -6.03 18.02 15.32
C GLU A 133 -5.84 18.34 16.81
N ARG A 134 -6.85 18.93 17.46
CA ARG A 134 -6.80 19.35 18.87
C ARG A 134 -7.58 18.45 19.82
N GLU A 135 -8.69 17.88 19.38
CA GLU A 135 -9.62 17.10 20.20
C GLU A 135 -9.50 15.62 19.79
N ASN A 136 -8.43 14.97 20.23
CA ASN A 136 -8.17 13.57 19.96
C ASN A 136 -7.49 12.91 21.18
N PHE A 137 -7.21 11.61 21.09
CA PHE A 137 -6.59 10.88 22.19
C PHE A 137 -5.16 11.38 22.49
N THR A 138 -4.38 11.85 21.53
CA THR A 138 -3.00 12.30 21.82
C THR A 138 -2.96 13.60 22.62
N THR A 139 -4.02 14.41 22.57
CA THR A 139 -4.18 15.67 23.33
C THR A 139 -5.08 15.53 24.57
N PHE A 140 -5.48 14.31 24.92
CA PHE A 140 -6.40 14.05 26.03
C PHE A 140 -5.80 14.47 27.38
N ASP A 141 -6.49 15.37 28.11
CA ASP A 141 -6.06 15.82 29.43
C ASP A 141 -6.71 14.98 30.56
N PHE A 142 -5.91 14.10 31.15
CA PHE A 142 -6.33 13.27 32.28
C PHE A 142 -6.71 14.09 33.53
N ASN A 143 -6.20 15.33 33.66
CA ASN A 143 -6.47 16.17 34.83
C ASN A 143 -7.91 16.69 34.87
N LEU A 144 -8.66 16.57 33.76
CA LEU A 144 -10.10 16.83 33.74
C LEU A 144 -10.88 15.84 34.63
N PHE A 145 -10.28 14.69 34.95
CA PHE A 145 -10.87 13.67 35.81
C PHE A 145 -10.27 13.73 37.21
N SER A 146 -11.14 13.53 38.20
CA SER A 146 -10.76 13.48 39.61
C SER A 146 -9.82 12.31 39.88
N ASP A 147 -8.80 12.53 40.71
CA ASP A 147 -7.95 11.49 41.28
C ASP A 147 -8.50 10.92 42.59
N ILE A 148 -9.62 11.46 43.10
CA ILE A 148 -10.30 10.91 44.26
C ILE A 148 -10.93 9.57 43.87
N GLN A 149 -10.63 8.55 44.67
CA GLN A 149 -11.18 7.21 44.49
C GLN A 149 -12.70 7.25 44.66
N ASP A 150 -13.40 6.66 43.70
CA ASP A 150 -14.83 6.42 43.83
C ASP A 150 -15.07 5.24 44.78
N GLU A 151 -15.92 5.42 45.79
CA GLU A 151 -16.18 4.41 46.83
C GLU A 151 -16.83 3.14 46.27
N MET A 152 -17.56 3.22 45.16
CA MET A 152 -18.23 2.07 44.56
C MET A 152 -17.35 1.34 43.55
N LEU A 153 -16.48 2.06 42.83
CA LEU A 153 -15.65 1.49 41.77
C LEU A 153 -14.24 1.10 42.27
N GLU A 154 -13.87 1.46 43.50
CA GLU A 154 -12.55 1.26 44.09
C GLU A 154 -11.39 1.83 43.23
N ILE A 155 -11.70 2.73 42.30
CA ILE A 155 -10.73 3.37 41.40
C ILE A 155 -11.12 4.83 41.20
N SER A 156 -10.15 5.72 41.03
CA SER A 156 -10.47 7.10 40.69
C SER A 156 -10.88 7.23 39.23
N PRO A 157 -11.78 8.17 38.88
CA PRO A 157 -12.13 8.46 37.50
C PRO A 157 -10.91 8.68 36.59
N ARG A 158 -9.88 9.38 37.09
CA ARG A 158 -8.61 9.58 36.36
C ARG A 158 -7.90 8.25 36.07
N LYS A 159 -7.76 7.40 37.08
CA LYS A 159 -7.08 6.11 36.91
C LYS A 159 -7.86 5.18 35.98
N ASN A 160 -9.19 5.22 36.04
CA ASN A 160 -10.05 4.45 35.15
C ASN A 160 -9.88 4.88 33.68
N ILE A 161 -9.91 6.19 33.39
CA ILE A 161 -9.77 6.67 32.02
C ILE A 161 -8.35 6.47 31.48
N GLU A 162 -7.31 6.53 32.32
CA GLU A 162 -5.94 6.14 31.94
C GLU A 162 -5.86 4.68 31.48
N ILE A 163 -6.58 3.77 32.16
CA ILE A 163 -6.61 2.34 31.78
C ILE A 163 -7.29 2.19 30.42
N ILE A 164 -8.47 2.80 30.24
CA ILE A 164 -9.22 2.74 28.98
C ILE A 164 -8.40 3.34 27.83
N TYR A 165 -7.73 4.46 28.08
CA TYR A 165 -6.87 5.14 27.12
C TYR A 165 -5.77 4.22 26.59
N ASN A 166 -5.02 3.59 27.50
CA ASN A 166 -3.93 2.69 27.14
C ASN A 166 -4.42 1.43 26.40
N ALA A 167 -5.66 0.99 26.65
CA ALA A 167 -6.28 -0.13 25.95
C ALA A 167 -6.81 0.24 24.55
N SER A 168 -6.92 1.53 24.22
CA SER A 168 -7.50 2.04 22.97
C SER A 168 -6.47 2.43 21.91
N LEU A 169 -5.17 2.38 22.25
CA LEU A 169 -4.03 2.59 21.36
C LEU A 169 -3.59 1.26 20.74
#